data_AF-A0A2B2AYH0-F1
#
_entry.id   AF-A0A2B2AYH0-F1
#
_cell.length_a   1.000
_cell.length_b   1.000
_cell.length_c   1.000
_cell.angle_alpha   90.00
_cell.angle_beta   90.00
_cell.angle_gamma   90.00
#
_symmetry.space_group_name_H-M   'P 1'
#
loop_
_entity.id
_entity.type
_entity.pdbx_description
1 polymer ?
#
loop_
_entity_poly.entity_id
_entity_poly.type
_entity_poly.pdbx_seq_one_letter_code
_entity_poly.pdbx_strand_id
1 'polypeptide(L)'
;MNQIKQLVRWLFKRGSRNISGLISYIFVFMAIQFFDYNLVRNNPLILIPLFIALLILNQLIESLLCKILGDKNKEIGFGYFVLTIMIIIVFSSTSR
;
A
#
# COMPACT_ATOMS: atom_id res chain seq x y z
N MET A 1 23.97 -21.20 -1.83
CA MET A 1 23.27 -20.60 -3.01
C MET A 1 21.77 -20.90 -3.10
N ASN A 2 21.27 -22.03 -2.56
CA ASN A 2 19.83 -22.37 -2.60
C ASN A 2 18.95 -21.62 -1.57
N GLN A 3 19.48 -21.21 -0.42
CA GLN A 3 18.69 -20.51 0.60
C GLN A 3 18.31 -19.09 0.21
N ILE A 4 19.22 -18.33 -0.43
CA ILE A 4 18.90 -16.98 -0.95
C ILE A 4 17.80 -17.08 -2.01
N LYS A 5 17.87 -18.09 -2.90
CA LYS A 5 16.81 -18.32 -3.90
C LYS A 5 15.47 -18.68 -3.26
N GLN A 6 15.44 -19.45 -2.17
CA GLN A 6 14.20 -19.74 -1.43
C GLN A 6 13.65 -18.53 -0.70
N LEU A 7 14.50 -17.69 -0.10
CA LEU A 7 14.11 -16.50 0.63
C LEU A 7 13.57 -15.41 -0.31
N VAL A 8 14.21 -15.24 -1.47
CA VAL A 8 13.69 -14.44 -2.58
C VAL A 8 12.39 -15.06 -3.11
N ARG A 9 12.31 -16.38 -3.32
CA ARG A 9 11.05 -17.03 -3.71
C ARG A 9 9.95 -16.90 -2.66
N TRP A 10 10.27 -16.70 -1.39
CA TRP A 10 9.32 -16.52 -0.30
C TRP A 10 8.83 -15.07 -0.24
N LEU A 11 9.74 -14.09 -0.34
CA LEU A 11 9.42 -12.67 -0.53
C LEU A 11 8.62 -12.41 -1.81
N PHE A 12 8.87 -13.19 -2.87
CA PHE A 12 8.17 -13.14 -4.15
C PHE A 12 7.13 -14.27 -4.33
N LYS A 13 6.83 -15.09 -3.30
CA LYS A 13 5.75 -16.09 -3.36
C LYS A 13 4.44 -15.35 -3.17
N ARG A 14 4.01 -14.74 -4.28
CA ARG A 14 2.65 -14.37 -4.66
C ARG A 14 1.62 -14.58 -3.55
N GLY A 15 1.51 -13.62 -2.64
CA GLY A 15 0.18 -13.24 -2.19
C GLY A 15 -0.48 -12.60 -3.40
N SER A 16 -1.48 -13.26 -3.99
CA SER A 16 -2.40 -12.58 -4.89
C SER A 16 -2.91 -11.36 -4.13
N ARG A 17 -2.72 -10.18 -4.72
CA ARG A 17 -3.23 -8.93 -4.17
C ARG A 17 -4.46 -8.57 -4.98
N ASN A 18 -5.55 -8.21 -4.32
CA ASN A 18 -6.80 -7.95 -5.01
C ASN A 18 -6.88 -6.50 -5.49
N ILE A 19 -7.79 -6.23 -6.43
CA ILE A 19 -8.10 -4.86 -6.87
C ILE A 19 -8.46 -3.96 -5.69
N SER A 20 -9.24 -4.46 -4.73
CA SER A 20 -9.58 -3.74 -3.49
C SER A 20 -8.34 -3.31 -2.70
N GLY A 21 -7.36 -4.21 -2.57
CA GLY A 21 -6.09 -3.93 -1.90
C GLY A 21 -5.32 -2.83 -2.63
N LEU A 22 -5.21 -2.94 -3.96
CA LEU A 22 -4.53 -1.92 -4.78
C LEU A 22 -5.17 -0.54 -4.61
N ILE A 23 -6.48 -0.45 -4.75
CA ILE A 23 -7.22 0.81 -4.57
C ILE A 23 -7.07 1.32 -3.13
N SER A 24 -7.13 0.45 -2.13
CA SER A 24 -6.92 0.84 -0.73
C SER A 24 -5.55 1.49 -0.50
N TYR A 25 -4.49 0.90 -1.05
CA TYR A 25 -3.15 1.51 -0.98
C TYR A 25 -3.11 2.88 -1.65
N ILE A 26 -3.79 3.08 -2.79
CA ILE A 26 -3.86 4.39 -3.45
C ILE A 26 -4.47 5.43 -2.51
N PHE A 27 -5.59 5.12 -1.86
CA PHE A 27 -6.22 6.03 -0.89
C PHE A 27 -5.31 6.33 0.29
N VAL A 28 -4.60 5.32 0.82
CA VAL A 28 -3.64 5.50 1.93
C VAL A 28 -2.47 6.38 1.50
N PHE A 29 -1.90 6.16 0.32
CA PHE A 29 -0.83 7.00 -0.22
C PHE A 29 -1.29 8.44 -0.45
N MET A 30 -2.52 8.65 -0.93
CA MET A 30 -3.11 9.98 -1.03
C MET A 30 -3.28 10.62 0.36
N ALA A 31 -3.78 9.89 1.35
CA ALA A 31 -3.94 10.38 2.72
C ALA A 31 -2.61 10.82 3.35
N ILE A 32 -1.52 10.09 3.11
CA ILE A 32 -0.17 10.45 3.58
C ILE A 32 0.30 11.80 3.04
N GLN A 33 -0.15 12.22 1.84
CA GLN A 33 0.25 13.52 1.28
C GLN A 33 -0.29 14.71 2.08
N PHE A 34 -1.40 14.52 2.80
CA PHE A 34 -2.02 15.53 3.64
C PHE A 34 -1.41 15.59 5.05
N PHE A 35 -0.47 14.71 5.40
CA PHE A 35 0.17 14.73 6.70
C PHE A 35 1.21 15.86 6.78
N ASP A 36 1.26 16.58 7.91
CA ASP A 36 2.26 17.61 8.15
C ASP A 36 3.61 16.99 8.54
N TYR A 37 4.55 17.06 7.61
CA TYR A 37 5.90 16.51 7.78
C TYR A 37 6.74 17.31 8.80
N ASN A 38 6.37 18.55 9.12
CA ASN A 38 7.05 19.32 10.17
C ASN A 38 6.78 18.75 11.55
N LEU A 39 5.57 18.25 11.79
CA LEU A 39 5.19 17.55 13.01
C LEU A 39 6.02 16.27 13.20
N VAL A 40 6.25 15.50 12.13
CA VAL A 40 7.12 14.31 12.17
C VAL A 40 8.56 14.70 12.47
N ARG A 41 9.07 15.74 11.80
CA ARG A 41 10.46 16.17 11.95
C ARG A 41 10.76 16.61 13.38
N ASN A 42 9.81 17.27 14.04
CA ASN A 42 9.96 17.75 15.42
C ASN A 42 9.75 16.65 16.46
N ASN A 43 8.90 15.64 16.17
CA ASN A 43 8.61 14.54 17.07
C ASN A 43 8.51 13.21 16.29
N PRO A 44 9.62 12.50 16.05
CA PRO A 44 9.65 11.29 15.23
C PRO A 44 8.82 10.14 15.83
N LEU A 45 8.57 10.17 17.15
CA LEU A 45 7.70 9.18 17.82
C LEU A 45 6.26 9.19 17.29
N ILE A 46 5.80 10.28 16.65
CA ILE A 46 4.48 10.38 16.02
C ILE A 46 4.35 9.44 14.80
N LEU A 47 5.47 8.98 14.23
CA LEU A 47 5.43 7.99 13.14
C LEU A 47 4.74 6.69 13.56
N ILE A 48 4.95 6.23 14.79
CA ILE A 48 4.37 4.97 15.26
C ILE A 48 2.83 5.00 15.24
N PRO A 49 2.15 5.94 15.92
CA PRO A 49 0.69 6.04 15.85
C PRO A 49 0.20 6.37 14.44
N LEU A 50 0.97 7.12 13.64
CA LEU A 50 0.64 7.38 12.23
C LEU A 50 0.63 6.10 11.40
N PHE A 51 1.66 5.25 11.51
CA PHE A 51 1.71 3.97 10.81
C PHE A 51 0.55 3.06 11.22
N ILE A 52 0.23 3.00 12.51
CA ILE A 52 -0.91 2.23 13.02
C ILE A 52 -2.21 2.76 12.41
N ALA A 53 -2.43 4.07 12.43
CA ALA A 53 -3.63 4.69 11.84
C ALA A 53 -3.76 4.40 10.34
N LEU A 54 -2.66 4.47 9.59
CA LEU A 54 -2.64 4.16 8.15
C LEU A 54 -2.93 2.68 7.87
N LEU A 55 -2.44 1.77 8.71
CA LEU A 55 -2.73 0.33 8.60
C LEU A 55 -4.22 0.04 8.86
N ILE A 56 -4.79 0.66 9.89
CA ILE A 56 -6.23 0.53 10.20
C ILE A 56 -7.05 1.10 9.05
N LEU A 57 -6.69 2.28 8.54
CA LEU A 57 -7.35 2.91 7.40
C LEU A 57 -7.29 2.01 6.16
N ASN A 58 -6.14 1.43 5.87
CA ASN A 58 -5.96 0.49 4.75
C ASN A 58 -6.91 -0.72 4.87
N GLN A 59 -7.02 -1.31 6.06
CA GLN A 59 -7.92 -2.45 6.27
C GLN A 59 -9.39 -2.07 6.15
N LEU A 60 -9.78 -0.91 6.67
CA LEU A 60 -11.15 -0.41 6.57
C LEU A 60 -11.55 -0.16 5.11
N ILE A 61 -10.72 0.54 4.36
CA ILE A 61 -10.97 0.84 2.95
C ILE A 61 -10.97 -0.45 2.13
N GLU A 62 -10.02 -1.37 2.37
CA GLU A 62 -9.97 -2.65 1.67
C GLU A 62 -11.23 -3.48 1.95
N SER A 63 -11.70 -3.54 3.20
CA SER A 63 -12.93 -4.25 3.57
C SER A 63 -14.17 -3.65 2.89
N LEU A 64 -14.28 -2.32 2.87
CA LEU A 64 -15.35 -1.62 2.17
C LEU A 64 -15.31 -1.89 0.66
N LEU A 65 -14.14 -1.80 0.04
CA LEU A 65 -13.96 -2.04 -1.38
C LEU A 65 -14.22 -3.50 -1.76
N CYS A 66 -13.83 -4.46 -0.91
CA CYS A 66 -14.19 -5.86 -1.10
C CYS A 66 -15.72 -6.04 -1.14
N LYS A 67 -16.46 -5.39 -0.24
CA LYS A 67 -17.94 -5.44 -0.23
C LYS A 67 -18.54 -4.77 -1.45
N ILE A 68 -18.00 -3.63 -1.90
CA ILE A 68 -18.49 -2.88 -3.06
C ILE A 68 -18.18 -3.62 -4.36
N LEU A 69 -16.97 -4.16 -4.51
CA LEU A 69 -16.52 -4.82 -5.72
C LEU A 69 -17.10 -6.24 -5.85
N GLY A 70 -17.34 -6.95 -4.74
CA GLY A 70 -17.88 -8.30 -4.73
C GLY A 70 -17.11 -9.20 -5.71
N ASP A 71 -17.82 -9.79 -6.67
CA ASP A 71 -17.25 -10.68 -7.70
C ASP A 71 -16.30 -10.00 -8.69
N LYS A 72 -16.32 -8.66 -8.75
CA LYS A 72 -15.37 -7.88 -9.58
C LYS A 72 -14.01 -7.74 -8.92
N ASN A 73 -13.86 -8.14 -7.65
CA ASN A 73 -12.60 -8.05 -6.93
C ASN A 73 -11.62 -9.16 -7.34
N LYS A 74 -11.04 -9.01 -8.52
CA LYS A 74 -10.11 -9.98 -9.10
C LYS A 74 -8.73 -9.90 -8.45
N GLU A 75 -8.07 -11.05 -8.42
CA GLU A 75 -6.67 -11.14 -8.08
C GLU A 75 -5.81 -10.45 -9.15
N ILE A 76 -4.90 -9.60 -8.70
CA ILE A 76 -3.89 -8.95 -9.53
C ILE A 76 -2.55 -9.63 -9.26
N GLY A 77 -1.80 -9.89 -10.33
CA GLY A 77 -0.42 -10.32 -10.22
C GLY A 77 0.43 -9.27 -9.51
N PHE A 78 1.23 -9.72 -8.54
CA PHE A 78 2.08 -8.84 -7.71
C PHE A 78 2.96 -7.87 -8.53
N GLY A 79 3.44 -8.27 -9.71
CA GLY A 79 4.23 -7.40 -10.59
C GLY A 79 3.45 -6.17 -11.09
N TYR A 80 2.22 -6.37 -11.56
CA TYR A 80 1.35 -5.26 -11.98
C TYR A 80 0.96 -4.36 -10.80
N PHE A 81 0.78 -4.96 -9.62
CA PHE A 81 0.50 -4.24 -8.39
C PHE A 81 1.65 -3.29 -8.00
N VAL A 82 2.89 -3.80 -7.96
CA VAL A 82 4.07 -2.98 -7.63
C VAL A 82 4.30 -1.89 -8.67
N LEU A 83 4.15 -2.22 -9.96
CA LEU A 83 4.35 -1.26 -11.05
C LEU A 83 3.32 -0.12 -10.99
N THR A 84 2.06 -0.42 -10.66
CA THR A 84 1.01 0.60 -10.49
C THR A 84 1.30 1.53 -9.31
N ILE A 85 1.72 0.98 -8.16
CA ILE A 85 2.10 1.79 -7.00
C ILE A 85 3.30 2.69 -7.33
N MET A 86 4.33 2.18 -8.01
CA MET A 86 5.49 2.96 -8.42
C MET A 86 5.11 4.13 -9.32
N ILE A 87 4.26 3.90 -10.32
CA ILE A 87 3.74 4.96 -11.20
C ILE A 87 3.04 6.05 -10.37
N ILE A 88 2.14 5.66 -9.46
CA ILE A 88 1.39 6.62 -8.64
C ILE A 88 2.31 7.45 -7.75
N ILE A 89 3.34 6.83 -7.16
CA ILE A 89 4.33 7.54 -6.35
C ILE A 89 5.08 8.58 -7.20
N VAL A 90 5.57 8.19 -8.39
CA VAL A 90 6.32 9.08 -9.30
C VAL A 90 5.45 10.27 -9.77
N PHE A 91 4.21 10.02 -10.16
CA PHE A 91 3.29 11.09 -10.57
C PHE A 91 2.95 12.03 -9.41
N SER A 92 2.76 11.47 -8.21
CA SER A 92 2.48 12.25 -7.00
C SER A 92 3.67 13.12 -6.57
N SER A 93 4.91 12.62 -6.71
CA SER A 93 6.10 13.38 -6.34
C SER A 93 6.43 14.51 -7.30
N THR A 94 6.01 14.39 -8.57
CA THR A 94 6.24 15.41 -9.61
C THR A 94 5.24 16.58 -9.51
N SER A 95 4.13 16.39 -8.78
CA SER A 95 3.08 17.39 -8.59
C SER A 95 3.35 18.36 -7.42
N ARG A 96 4.53 18.28 -6.78
CA ARG A 96 5.02 19.22 -5.76
C ARG A 96 6.18 20.03 -6.33
#